data_AF-A0A7F5QX75-F1
#
_entry.id   AF-A0A7F5QX75-F1
#
_cell.length_a   1.000
_cell.length_b   1.000
_cell.length_c   1.000
_cell.angle_alpha   90.00
_cell.angle_beta   90.00
_cell.angle_gamma   90.00
#
_symmetry.space_group_name_H-M   'P 1'
#
loop_
_entity.id
_entity.type
_entity.pdbx_description
1 polymer ?
#
loop_
_entity_poly.entity_id
_entity_poly.type
_entity_poly.pdbx_seq_one_letter_code
_entity_poly.pdbx_strand_id
1 'polypeptide(L)'
;MASTNQSESVAATASPAPAGNDGITIESVNRISKIPVVESTIQTATTIYEKIKDYNTVTHWTLSTAENTVHKAIEVSKPITSPVVHTLEGPIKKVDEILCSGLDYVESKVPAIKLPPGEIYNNTKEYIDHNVTPKVQNVYSTVEPTIQTAKHMVEPAIQSAKNIVDPAVQSAKNVVEPAVQTAYHLVEPIVQPAVDKVNQILHPHPEHNANNTETPEQSTECPECPLNSNSNSKKNEHQQ
;
A
#
# COMPACT_ATOMS: atom_id res chain seq x y z
N MET A 1 70.39 33.30 -57.66
CA MET A 1 69.26 32.94 -58.53
C MET A 1 68.63 31.65 -58.00
N ALA A 2 67.29 31.64 -57.92
CA ALA A 2 66.37 30.52 -57.58
C ALA A 2 66.46 29.98 -56.13
N SER A 3 65.44 30.18 -55.27
CA SER A 3 64.16 29.42 -55.18
C SER A 3 64.38 27.97 -54.74
N THR A 4 63.71 27.42 -53.73
CA THR A 4 62.25 27.34 -53.59
C THR A 4 61.82 27.03 -52.15
N ASN A 5 60.59 27.46 -51.85
CA ASN A 5 59.86 27.43 -50.59
C ASN A 5 59.66 26.04 -49.94
N GLN A 6 59.58 26.06 -48.61
CA GLN A 6 59.02 25.02 -47.76
C GLN A 6 57.50 24.92 -47.96
N SER A 7 57.01 23.71 -48.17
CA SER A 7 55.60 23.34 -48.05
C SER A 7 55.59 21.91 -47.53
N GLU A 8 55.53 21.77 -46.21
CA GLU A 8 55.50 20.49 -45.53
C GLU A 8 54.08 19.93 -45.59
N SER A 9 53.88 18.96 -46.48
CA SER A 9 52.69 18.12 -46.59
C SER A 9 52.88 16.92 -45.67
N VAL A 10 52.27 16.93 -44.49
CA VAL A 10 52.25 15.76 -43.60
C VAL A 10 50.97 14.97 -43.83
N ALA A 11 51.17 13.76 -44.33
CA ALA A 11 50.15 12.79 -44.67
C ALA A 11 49.42 12.26 -43.42
N ALA A 12 48.11 12.06 -43.60
CA ALA A 12 47.32 10.94 -43.11
C ALA A 12 47.75 10.22 -41.81
N THR A 13 46.96 10.45 -40.77
CA THR A 13 46.52 9.37 -39.87
C THR A 13 45.03 9.52 -39.65
N ALA A 14 44.26 8.98 -40.60
CA ALA A 14 42.86 8.65 -40.35
C ALA A 14 42.84 7.65 -39.19
N SER A 15 42.19 8.05 -38.10
CA SER A 15 41.87 7.19 -36.97
C SER A 15 41.22 5.90 -37.49
N PRO A 16 41.66 4.71 -37.06
CA PRO A 16 41.08 3.46 -37.54
C PRO A 16 39.60 3.43 -37.18
N ALA A 17 38.77 3.33 -38.23
CA ALA A 17 37.36 3.03 -38.12
C ALA A 17 37.17 1.84 -37.17
N PRO A 18 36.25 1.92 -36.19
CA PRO A 18 35.97 0.78 -35.34
C PRO A 18 35.46 -0.35 -36.23
N ALA A 19 36.19 -1.46 -36.17
CA ALA A 19 35.91 -2.69 -36.88
C ALA A 19 34.43 -3.05 -36.76
N GLY A 20 33.79 -3.25 -37.92
CA GLY A 20 32.44 -3.78 -38.01
C GLY A 20 32.35 -5.10 -37.26
N ASN A 21 31.62 -5.08 -36.14
CA ASN A 21 30.92 -6.26 -35.69
C ASN A 21 29.62 -6.26 -36.52
N ASP A 22 29.50 -7.20 -37.46
CA ASP A 22 28.26 -7.39 -38.22
C ASP A 22 27.29 -8.25 -37.39
N GLY A 23 26.99 -7.78 -36.18
CA GLY A 23 25.85 -8.20 -35.39
C GLY A 23 24.83 -7.07 -35.39
N ILE A 24 23.55 -7.39 -35.61
CA ILE A 24 22.46 -6.42 -35.42
C ILE A 24 22.54 -5.89 -33.99
N THR A 25 23.04 -4.67 -33.84
CA THR A 25 23.19 -4.00 -32.54
C THR A 25 22.07 -2.98 -32.45
N ILE A 26 21.15 -3.17 -31.50
CA ILE A 26 19.98 -2.30 -31.30
C ILE A 26 20.40 -1.13 -30.40
N GLU A 27 20.41 0.09 -30.94
CA GLU A 27 20.91 1.28 -30.26
C GLU A 27 20.01 1.67 -29.08
N SER A 28 18.69 1.57 -29.25
CA SER A 28 17.71 1.89 -28.22
C SER A 28 17.94 1.11 -26.92
N VAL A 29 18.30 -0.17 -27.01
CA VAL A 29 18.62 -1.00 -25.84
C VAL A 29 19.87 -0.49 -25.12
N ASN A 30 20.90 -0.13 -25.87
CA ASN A 30 22.14 0.44 -25.31
C ASN A 30 21.87 1.79 -24.62
N ARG A 31 20.95 2.60 -25.15
CA ARG A 31 20.55 3.86 -24.53
C ARG A 31 19.70 3.64 -23.27
N ILE A 32 18.72 2.74 -23.33
CA ILE A 32 17.85 2.37 -22.21
C ILE A 32 18.69 1.83 -21.04
N SER A 33 19.71 1.02 -21.30
CA SER A 33 20.61 0.49 -20.26
C SER A 33 21.43 1.57 -19.55
N LYS A 34 21.61 2.75 -20.14
CA LYS A 34 22.34 3.87 -19.51
C LYS A 34 21.47 4.73 -18.60
N ILE A 35 20.17 4.45 -18.53
CA ILE A 35 19.23 5.16 -17.65
C ILE A 35 19.33 4.52 -16.24
N PRO A 36 19.76 5.27 -15.21
CA PRO A 36 20.00 4.69 -13.87
C PRO A 36 18.78 4.01 -13.24
N VAL A 37 17.58 4.55 -13.51
CA VAL A 37 16.31 3.99 -13.02
C VAL A 37 16.02 2.62 -13.64
N VAL A 38 16.44 2.40 -14.88
CA VAL A 38 16.13 1.18 -15.63
C VAL A 38 16.90 0.00 -15.06
N GLU A 39 18.19 0.17 -14.76
CA GLU A 39 19.01 -0.87 -14.14
C GLU A 39 18.39 -1.36 -12.82
N SER A 40 17.98 -0.43 -11.96
CA SER A 40 17.30 -0.74 -10.68
C SER A 40 15.97 -1.48 -10.89
N THR A 41 15.21 -1.08 -11.92
CA THR A 41 13.91 -1.68 -12.24
C THR A 41 14.07 -3.11 -12.78
N ILE A 42 15.03 -3.32 -13.69
CA ILE A 42 15.38 -4.65 -14.21
C ILE A 42 15.83 -5.55 -13.05
N GLN A 43 16.73 -5.08 -12.19
CA GLN A 43 17.20 -5.86 -11.05
C GLN A 43 16.07 -6.25 -10.08
N THR A 44 15.14 -5.32 -9.83
CA THR A 44 13.97 -5.57 -8.98
C THR A 44 13.04 -6.59 -9.62
N ALA A 45 12.76 -6.45 -10.92
CA ALA A 45 11.94 -7.40 -11.68
C ALA A 45 12.57 -8.79 -11.69
N THR A 46 13.88 -8.90 -11.93
CA THR A 46 14.64 -10.16 -11.84
C THR A 46 14.50 -10.76 -10.45
N THR A 47 14.68 -9.98 -9.39
CA THR A 47 14.56 -10.48 -8.00
C THR A 47 13.16 -11.03 -7.70
N ILE A 48 12.12 -10.32 -8.14
CA ILE A 48 10.73 -10.78 -7.96
C ILE A 48 10.49 -12.05 -8.77
N TYR A 49 10.96 -12.08 -10.00
CA TYR A 49 10.86 -13.24 -10.88
C TYR A 49 11.54 -14.47 -10.28
N GLU A 50 12.78 -14.34 -9.76
CA GLU A 50 13.49 -15.42 -9.07
C GLU A 50 12.70 -15.93 -7.84
N LYS A 51 12.10 -15.03 -7.05
CA LYS A 51 11.22 -15.42 -5.94
C LYS A 51 9.99 -16.21 -6.39
N ILE A 52 9.38 -15.83 -7.53
CA ILE A 52 8.24 -16.54 -8.09
C ILE A 52 8.67 -17.90 -8.63
N LYS A 53 9.81 -17.95 -9.32
CA LYS A 53 10.40 -19.18 -9.85
C LYS A 53 10.62 -20.19 -8.74
N ASP A 54 11.22 -19.78 -7.63
CA ASP A 54 11.56 -20.67 -6.53
C ASP A 54 10.43 -20.89 -5.52
N TYR A 55 9.21 -20.42 -5.80
CA TYR A 55 8.08 -20.55 -4.87
C TYR A 55 7.62 -22.00 -4.68
N ASN A 56 7.58 -22.80 -5.76
CA ASN A 56 7.30 -24.24 -5.70
C ASN A 56 7.98 -25.00 -6.86
N THR A 57 8.09 -26.32 -6.73
CA THR A 57 8.80 -27.20 -7.69
C THR A 57 8.25 -27.14 -9.12
N VAL A 58 6.92 -27.04 -9.29
CA VAL A 58 6.28 -26.99 -10.62
C VAL A 58 6.56 -25.66 -11.31
N THR A 59 6.47 -24.56 -10.57
CA THR A 59 6.77 -23.21 -11.08
C THR A 59 8.25 -23.07 -11.45
N HIS A 60 9.15 -23.56 -10.60
CA HIS A 60 10.59 -23.59 -10.89
C HIS A 60 10.86 -24.37 -12.19
N TRP A 61 10.38 -25.61 -12.28
CA TRP A 61 10.58 -26.43 -13.47
C TRP A 61 10.03 -25.78 -14.75
N THR A 62 8.81 -25.23 -14.70
CA THR A 62 8.15 -24.63 -15.87
C THR A 62 8.91 -23.40 -16.35
N LEU A 63 9.25 -22.49 -15.42
CA LEU A 63 9.94 -21.25 -15.74
C LEU A 63 11.39 -21.51 -16.15
N SER A 64 12.13 -22.39 -15.46
CA SER A 64 13.47 -22.81 -15.88
C SER A 64 13.48 -23.50 -17.24
N THR A 65 12.45 -24.29 -17.57
CA THR A 65 12.33 -24.89 -18.92
C THR A 65 12.12 -23.81 -19.98
N ALA A 66 11.28 -22.81 -19.69
CA ALA A 66 11.08 -21.67 -20.58
C ALA A 66 12.37 -20.85 -20.77
N GLU A 67 13.07 -20.51 -19.69
CA GLU A 67 14.38 -19.82 -19.73
C GLU A 67 15.41 -20.59 -20.55
N ASN A 68 15.52 -21.91 -20.33
CA ASN A 68 16.44 -22.76 -21.06
C ASN A 68 16.11 -22.85 -22.54
N THR A 69 14.82 -22.81 -22.91
CA THR A 69 14.39 -22.79 -24.31
C THR A 69 14.85 -21.51 -25.00
N VAL A 70 14.72 -20.37 -24.33
CA VAL A 70 15.20 -19.08 -24.85
C VAL A 70 16.72 -19.05 -24.96
N HIS A 71 17.45 -19.51 -23.94
CA HIS A 71 18.92 -19.60 -23.98
C HIS A 71 19.40 -20.50 -25.14
N LYS A 72 18.77 -21.66 -25.31
CA LYS A 72 19.07 -22.55 -26.44
C LYS A 72 18.74 -21.92 -27.78
N ALA A 73 17.62 -21.21 -27.90
CA ALA A 73 17.27 -20.49 -29.13
C ALA A 73 18.34 -19.44 -29.50
N ILE A 74 18.89 -18.73 -28.51
CA ILE A 74 20.01 -17.80 -28.71
C ILE A 74 21.28 -18.54 -29.14
N GLU A 75 21.60 -19.68 -28.54
CA GLU A 75 22.78 -20.47 -28.91
C GLU A 75 22.69 -21.06 -30.32
N VAL A 76 21.55 -21.64 -30.69
CA VAL A 76 21.34 -22.24 -32.03
C VAL A 76 21.22 -21.20 -33.13
N SER A 77 20.92 -19.94 -32.80
CA SER A 77 20.86 -18.84 -33.77
C SER A 77 22.23 -18.17 -34.03
N LYS A 78 23.25 -18.41 -33.19
CA LYS A 78 24.63 -17.95 -33.43
C LYS A 78 25.16 -18.29 -34.84
N PRO A 79 24.97 -19.50 -35.39
CA PRO A 79 25.39 -19.82 -36.77
C PRO A 79 24.38 -19.43 -37.87
N ILE A 80 23.15 -19.01 -37.55
CA ILE A 80 22.05 -18.73 -38.50
C ILE A 80 21.94 -17.21 -38.79
N THR A 81 22.86 -16.40 -38.27
CA THR A 81 22.95 -14.96 -38.51
C THR A 81 23.09 -14.56 -39.99
N SER A 82 23.32 -15.49 -40.93
CA SER A 82 23.58 -15.14 -42.33
C SER A 82 22.33 -15.00 -43.25
N PRO A 83 21.34 -15.91 -43.30
CA PRO A 83 20.27 -15.79 -44.31
C PRO A 83 18.91 -15.33 -43.76
N VAL A 84 18.65 -15.30 -42.45
CA VAL A 84 17.35 -14.81 -41.94
C VAL A 84 17.46 -13.38 -41.41
N VAL A 85 18.62 -13.03 -40.84
CA VAL A 85 18.87 -11.69 -40.28
C VAL A 85 18.73 -10.59 -41.33
N HIS A 86 19.11 -10.81 -42.59
CA HIS A 86 19.01 -9.76 -43.63
C HIS A 86 17.56 -9.37 -43.96
N THR A 87 16.59 -10.29 -43.80
CA THR A 87 15.16 -9.97 -44.00
C THR A 87 14.55 -9.26 -42.79
N LEU A 88 15.10 -9.50 -41.60
CA LEU A 88 14.64 -8.91 -40.34
C LEU A 88 15.36 -7.61 -40.01
N GLU A 89 16.54 -7.35 -40.57
CA GLU A 89 17.33 -6.16 -40.30
C GLU A 89 16.56 -4.87 -40.62
N GLY A 90 15.86 -4.82 -41.75
CA GLY A 90 15.03 -3.67 -42.14
C GLY A 90 13.92 -3.36 -41.11
N PRO A 91 13.05 -4.34 -40.78
CA PRO A 91 12.07 -4.18 -39.72
C PRO A 91 12.67 -3.84 -38.35
N ILE A 92 13.77 -4.50 -37.95
CA ILE A 92 14.43 -4.26 -36.65
C ILE A 92 14.96 -2.83 -36.58
N LYS A 93 15.59 -2.33 -37.65
CA LYS A 93 16.08 -0.93 -37.71
C LYS A 93 14.95 0.09 -37.59
N LYS A 94 13.81 -0.13 -38.26
CA LYS A 94 12.64 0.78 -38.12
C LYS A 94 12.11 0.81 -36.69
N VAL A 95 12.06 -0.35 -36.03
CA VAL A 95 11.65 -0.41 -34.62
C VAL A 95 12.68 0.32 -33.75
N ASP A 96 13.97 0.11 -33.99
CA ASP A 96 15.04 0.79 -33.26
C ASP A 96 14.98 2.31 -33.43
N GLU A 97 14.79 2.82 -34.65
CA GLU A 97 14.59 4.25 -34.94
C GLU A 97 13.39 4.84 -34.18
N ILE A 98 12.26 4.13 -34.15
CA ILE A 98 11.05 4.54 -33.42
C ILE A 98 11.34 4.55 -31.91
N LEU A 99 12.03 3.54 -31.38
CA LEU A 99 12.36 3.47 -29.97
C LEU A 99 13.35 4.56 -29.57
N CYS A 100 14.37 4.84 -30.38
CA CYS A 100 15.30 5.95 -30.19
C CYS A 100 14.56 7.30 -30.18
N SER A 101 13.65 7.51 -31.14
CA SER A 101 12.82 8.73 -31.19
C SER A 101 11.91 8.87 -29.97
N GLY A 102 11.30 7.77 -29.54
CA GLY A 102 10.49 7.72 -28.32
C GLY A 102 11.32 8.02 -27.07
N LEU A 103 12.54 7.51 -27.01
CA LEU A 103 13.46 7.75 -25.91
C LEU A 103 13.91 9.22 -25.87
N ASP A 104 14.19 9.82 -27.02
CA ASP A 104 14.49 11.27 -27.14
C ASP A 104 13.32 12.11 -26.62
N TYR A 105 12.09 11.73 -26.96
CA TYR A 105 10.90 12.42 -26.49
C TYR A 105 10.80 12.37 -24.96
N VAL A 106 10.98 11.20 -24.35
CA VAL A 106 10.93 11.04 -22.89
C VAL A 106 12.07 11.81 -22.23
N GLU A 107 13.30 11.76 -22.77
CA GLU A 107 14.44 12.53 -22.26
C GLU A 107 14.18 14.05 -22.30
N SER A 108 13.49 14.54 -23.33
CA SER A 108 13.17 15.97 -23.48
C SER A 108 12.06 16.45 -22.55
N LYS A 109 11.07 15.59 -22.25
CA LYS A 109 9.90 15.95 -21.42
C LYS A 109 10.09 15.62 -19.95
N VAL A 110 10.91 14.62 -19.64
CA VAL A 110 11.17 14.14 -18.28
C VAL A 110 12.69 14.04 -18.08
N PRO A 111 13.40 15.16 -17.93
CA PRO A 111 14.85 15.15 -17.72
C PRO A 111 15.25 14.43 -16.42
N ALA A 112 14.31 14.28 -15.47
CA ALA A 112 14.50 13.52 -14.24
C ALA A 112 14.87 12.04 -14.48
N ILE A 113 14.60 11.44 -15.65
CA ILE A 113 15.01 10.06 -15.94
C ILE A 113 16.53 9.86 -15.93
N LYS A 114 17.30 10.95 -16.13
CA LYS A 114 18.78 10.90 -16.14
C LYS A 114 19.38 10.86 -14.75
N LEU A 115 18.57 11.10 -13.72
CA LEU A 115 19.03 11.12 -12.34
C LEU A 115 18.95 9.71 -11.73
N PRO A 116 19.88 9.37 -10.81
CA PRO A 116 19.75 8.16 -10.03
C PRO A 116 18.50 8.23 -9.12
N PRO A 117 17.86 7.10 -8.78
CA PRO A 117 16.65 7.06 -7.98
C PRO A 117 16.74 7.85 -6.66
N GLY A 118 17.90 7.82 -5.99
CA GLY A 118 18.13 8.55 -4.75
C GLY A 118 18.09 10.07 -4.92
N GLU A 119 18.63 10.59 -6.02
CA GLU A 119 18.59 12.02 -6.32
C GLU A 119 17.20 12.48 -6.76
N ILE A 120 16.47 11.67 -7.52
CA ILE A 120 15.06 11.95 -7.85
C ILE A 120 14.25 12.11 -6.56
N TYR A 121 14.44 11.19 -5.60
CA TYR A 121 13.76 11.25 -4.31
C TYR A 121 14.11 12.50 -3.53
N ASN A 122 15.41 12.81 -3.38
CA ASN A 122 15.86 13.97 -2.62
C ASN A 122 15.38 15.29 -3.25
N ASN A 123 15.52 15.45 -4.58
CA ASN A 123 15.06 16.64 -5.29
C ASN A 123 13.54 16.82 -5.17
N THR A 124 12.79 15.72 -5.23
CA THR A 124 11.32 15.76 -5.05
C THR A 124 10.96 16.15 -3.62
N LYS A 125 11.64 15.56 -2.63
CA LYS A 125 11.46 15.87 -1.22
C LYS A 125 11.76 17.33 -0.92
N GLU A 126 12.91 17.84 -1.38
CA GLU A 126 13.26 19.25 -1.23
C GLU A 126 12.28 20.17 -1.96
N TYR A 127 11.80 19.78 -3.15
CA TYR A 127 10.79 20.55 -3.85
C TYR A 127 9.51 20.65 -3.04
N ILE A 128 9.03 19.55 -2.45
CA ILE A 128 7.87 19.52 -1.58
C ILE A 128 8.12 20.41 -0.35
N ASP A 129 9.25 20.24 0.32
CA ASP A 129 9.59 20.97 1.55
C ASP A 129 9.68 22.48 1.31
N HIS A 130 10.22 22.92 0.17
CA HIS A 130 10.39 24.35 -0.12
C HIS A 130 9.21 24.99 -0.86
N ASN A 131 8.46 24.24 -1.67
CA ASN A 131 7.43 24.82 -2.54
C ASN A 131 6.01 24.45 -2.14
N VAL A 132 5.80 23.26 -1.59
CA VAL A 132 4.46 22.73 -1.29
C VAL A 132 4.14 22.94 0.18
N THR A 133 5.00 22.48 1.08
CA THR A 133 4.85 22.59 2.54
C THR A 133 4.53 24.01 3.00
N PRO A 134 5.30 25.07 2.62
CA PRO A 134 4.99 26.43 3.07
C PRO A 134 3.68 26.97 2.51
N LYS A 135 3.31 26.61 1.26
CA LYS A 135 2.03 27.01 0.67
C LYS A 135 0.86 26.38 1.41
N VAL A 136 0.96 25.09 1.71
CA VAL A 136 -0.02 24.35 2.50
C VAL A 136 -0.14 24.96 3.90
N GLN A 137 0.99 25.20 4.58
CA GLN A 137 0.99 25.81 5.90
C GLN A 137 0.39 27.23 5.90
N ASN A 138 0.66 28.03 4.86
CA ASN A 138 0.07 29.36 4.72
C ASN A 138 -1.45 29.31 4.56
N VAL A 139 -1.96 28.36 3.78
CA VAL A 139 -3.40 28.12 3.63
C VAL A 139 -4.01 27.72 4.98
N TYR A 140 -3.41 26.76 5.69
CA TYR A 140 -3.87 26.39 7.04
C TYR A 140 -3.88 27.58 7.99
N SER A 141 -2.81 28.37 8.04
CA SER A 141 -2.72 29.56 8.90
C SER A 141 -3.70 30.66 8.53
N THR A 142 -4.21 30.70 7.29
CA THR A 142 -5.23 31.66 6.85
C THR A 142 -6.64 31.18 7.16
N VAL A 143 -6.89 29.88 7.05
CA VAL A 143 -8.21 29.27 7.27
C VAL A 143 -8.50 29.06 8.76
N GLU A 144 -7.49 28.71 9.56
CA GLU A 144 -7.66 28.44 10.99
C GLU A 144 -8.29 29.62 11.76
N PRO A 145 -7.83 30.89 11.62
CA PRO A 145 -8.43 32.02 12.32
C PRO A 145 -9.90 32.26 11.91
N THR A 146 -10.23 32.01 10.64
CA THR A 146 -11.61 32.15 10.15
C THR A 146 -12.52 31.10 10.76
N ILE A 147 -12.06 29.85 10.85
CA ILE A 147 -12.80 28.76 11.52
C ILE A 147 -12.99 29.08 13.00
N GLN A 148 -11.94 29.53 13.70
CA GLN A 148 -12.04 29.90 15.12
C GLN A 148 -12.98 31.09 15.33
N THR A 149 -12.92 32.11 14.47
CA THR A 149 -13.83 33.26 14.54
C THR A 149 -15.28 32.83 14.32
N ALA A 150 -15.54 32.01 13.31
CA ALA A 150 -16.88 31.48 13.04
C ALA A 150 -17.40 30.65 14.22
N LYS A 151 -16.55 29.81 14.82
CA LYS A 151 -16.88 29.05 16.03
C LYS A 151 -17.27 29.99 17.17
N HIS A 152 -16.46 30.99 17.48
CA HIS A 152 -16.73 31.96 18.54
C HIS A 152 -17.99 32.81 18.29
N MET A 153 -18.37 33.05 17.04
CA MET A 153 -19.62 33.75 16.72
C MET A 153 -20.86 32.89 16.95
N VAL A 154 -20.77 31.58 16.72
CA VAL A 154 -21.92 30.66 16.81
C VAL A 154 -22.11 30.14 18.24
N GLU A 155 -21.04 30.04 19.04
CA GLU A 155 -21.06 29.49 20.40
C GLU A 155 -22.00 30.25 21.37
N PRO A 156 -22.07 31.59 21.40
CA PRO A 156 -23.03 32.33 22.24
C PRO A 156 -24.50 32.08 21.86
N ALA A 157 -24.79 31.94 20.56
CA ALA A 157 -26.13 31.65 20.08
C ALA A 157 -26.58 30.25 20.48
N ILE A 158 -25.69 29.25 20.36
CA ILE A 158 -25.93 27.89 20.84
C ILE A 158 -26.18 27.88 22.35
N GLN A 159 -25.33 28.58 23.13
CA GLN A 159 -25.49 28.62 24.60
C GLN A 159 -26.79 29.33 25.02
N SER A 160 -27.16 30.39 24.31
CA SER A 160 -28.43 31.10 24.56
C SER A 160 -29.64 30.21 24.25
N ALA A 161 -29.62 29.51 23.11
CA ALA A 161 -30.66 28.55 22.75
C ALA A 161 -30.76 27.42 23.79
N LYS A 162 -29.63 26.89 24.26
CA LYS A 162 -29.57 25.89 25.33
C LYS A 162 -30.21 26.41 26.63
N ASN A 163 -29.88 27.63 27.05
CA ASN A 163 -30.43 28.25 28.26
C ASN A 163 -31.95 28.48 28.18
N ILE A 164 -32.52 28.62 26.97
CA ILE A 164 -33.97 28.76 26.77
C ILE A 164 -34.65 27.39 26.81
N VAL A 165 -34.04 26.38 26.20
CA VAL A 165 -34.63 25.04 26.06
C VAL A 165 -34.51 24.24 27.37
N ASP A 166 -33.39 24.33 28.09
CA ASP A 166 -33.14 23.53 29.30
C ASP A 166 -34.22 23.73 30.39
N PRO A 167 -34.66 24.95 30.76
CA PRO A 167 -35.72 25.15 31.74
C PRO A 167 -37.06 24.58 31.31
N ALA A 168 -37.40 24.67 30.01
CA ALA A 168 -38.63 24.11 29.47
C ALA A 168 -38.62 22.57 29.55
N VAL A 169 -37.48 21.95 29.22
CA VAL A 169 -37.28 20.50 29.35
C VAL A 169 -37.37 20.05 30.81
N GLN A 170 -36.72 20.76 31.73
CA GLN A 170 -36.80 20.43 33.17
C GLN A 170 -38.21 20.62 33.74
N SER A 171 -38.91 21.68 33.32
CA SER A 171 -40.30 21.90 33.74
C SER A 171 -41.21 20.80 33.22
N ALA A 172 -41.06 20.40 31.96
CA ALA A 172 -41.79 19.28 31.38
C ALA A 172 -41.50 17.96 32.13
N LYS A 173 -40.23 17.70 32.46
CA LYS A 173 -39.83 16.55 33.28
C LYS A 173 -40.55 16.54 34.64
N ASN A 174 -40.54 17.67 35.35
CA ASN A 174 -41.18 17.80 36.66
C ASN A 174 -42.71 17.64 36.64
N VAL A 175 -43.37 17.86 35.51
CA VAL A 175 -44.81 17.60 35.33
C VAL A 175 -45.08 16.13 35.01
N VAL A 176 -44.24 15.53 34.18
CA VAL A 176 -44.39 14.14 33.74
C VAL A 176 -44.02 13.16 34.86
N GLU A 177 -43.00 13.43 35.66
CA GLU A 177 -42.47 12.52 36.68
C GLU A 177 -43.49 12.17 37.78
N PRO A 178 -44.26 13.11 38.37
CA PRO A 178 -45.33 12.78 39.31
C PRO A 178 -46.50 12.02 38.68
N ALA A 179 -46.85 12.33 37.42
CA ALA A 179 -47.91 11.64 36.70
C ALA A 179 -47.52 10.18 36.43
N VAL A 180 -46.26 9.95 36.06
CA VAL A 180 -45.68 8.60 35.89
C VAL A 180 -45.66 7.86 37.23
N GLN A 181 -45.19 8.49 38.31
CA GLN A 181 -45.18 7.87 39.64
C GLN A 181 -46.59 7.51 40.13
N THR A 182 -47.58 8.38 39.89
CA THR A 182 -48.99 8.13 40.22
C THR A 182 -49.54 6.96 39.39
N ALA A 183 -49.21 6.91 38.09
CA ALA A 183 -49.60 5.79 37.23
C ALA A 183 -49.01 4.47 37.73
N TYR A 184 -47.74 4.46 38.17
CA TYR A 184 -47.14 3.28 38.80
C TYR A 184 -47.92 2.83 40.04
N HIS A 185 -48.22 3.75 40.97
CA HIS A 185 -48.96 3.40 42.19
C HIS A 185 -50.41 2.97 41.95
N LEU A 186 -51.07 3.42 40.87
CA LEU A 186 -52.40 2.95 40.51
C LEU A 186 -52.37 1.56 39.85
N VAL A 187 -51.30 1.25 39.12
CA VAL A 187 -51.12 -0.04 38.43
C VAL A 187 -50.60 -1.12 39.39
N GLU A 188 -49.78 -0.75 40.38
CA GLU A 188 -49.19 -1.63 41.40
C GLU A 188 -50.21 -2.55 42.11
N PRO A 189 -51.33 -2.07 42.69
CA PRO A 189 -52.32 -2.93 43.36
C PRO A 189 -53.13 -3.81 42.41
N ILE A 190 -53.12 -3.54 41.10
CA ILE A 190 -53.79 -4.37 40.08
C ILE A 190 -52.84 -5.45 39.57
N VAL A 191 -51.55 -5.11 39.44
CA VAL A 191 -50.50 -6.03 39.01
C VAL A 191 -50.13 -7.02 40.12
N GLN A 192 -50.11 -6.60 41.39
CA GLN A 192 -49.68 -7.48 42.49
C GLN A 192 -50.54 -8.74 42.65
N PRO A 193 -51.89 -8.68 42.67
CA PRO A 193 -52.73 -9.87 42.71
C PRO A 193 -52.57 -10.76 41.47
N ALA A 194 -52.32 -10.16 40.30
CA ALA A 194 -52.07 -10.91 39.07
C ALA A 194 -50.71 -11.63 39.13
N VAL A 195 -49.66 -10.97 39.65
CA VAL A 195 -48.33 -11.55 39.89
C VAL A 195 -48.38 -12.64 40.96
N ASP A 196 -49.11 -12.43 42.06
CA ASP A 196 -49.27 -13.42 43.12
C ASP A 196 -50.06 -14.64 42.65
N LYS A 197 -51.06 -14.44 41.78
CA LYS A 197 -51.80 -15.54 41.16
C LYS A 197 -50.92 -16.32 40.18
N VAL A 198 -50.04 -15.65 39.44
CA VAL A 198 -49.02 -16.31 38.61
C VAL A 198 -48.00 -17.06 39.49
N ASN A 199 -47.58 -16.49 40.62
CA ASN A 199 -46.63 -17.12 41.55
C ASN A 199 -47.23 -18.32 42.31
N GLN A 200 -48.51 -18.27 42.69
CA GLN A 200 -49.22 -19.42 43.28
C GLN A 200 -49.43 -20.56 42.27
N ILE A 201 -49.62 -20.25 40.98
CA ILE A 201 -49.64 -21.27 39.93
C ILE A 201 -48.24 -21.88 39.74
N LEU A 202 -47.19 -21.10 40.01
CA LEU A 202 -45.81 -21.52 39.83
C LEU A 202 -45.22 -22.28 41.03
N HIS A 203 -45.76 -22.11 42.26
CA HIS A 203 -45.23 -22.77 43.47
C HIS A 203 -46.35 -23.27 44.42
N PRO A 204 -46.71 -24.58 44.40
CA PRO A 204 -47.53 -25.21 45.44
C PRO A 204 -46.75 -25.32 46.76
N HIS A 205 -47.40 -25.04 47.89
CA HIS A 205 -46.81 -25.07 49.24
C HIS A 205 -46.34 -26.47 49.66
N PRO A 206 -45.08 -26.60 50.15
CA PRO A 206 -44.87 -27.34 51.39
C PRO A 206 -43.84 -26.65 52.32
N GLU A 207 -44.18 -26.57 53.60
CA GLU A 207 -43.25 -26.23 54.66
C GLU A 207 -42.40 -27.42 55.14
N HIS A 208 -41.13 -27.08 55.31
CA HIS A 208 -40.17 -27.49 56.33
C HIS A 208 -39.41 -28.83 56.26
N ASN A 209 -38.09 -28.60 56.16
CA ASN A 209 -37.00 -29.25 56.88
C ASN A 209 -36.44 -30.52 56.21
N ALA A 210 -35.16 -30.88 56.27
CA ALA A 210 -33.96 -30.33 56.89
C ALA A 210 -32.72 -31.10 56.35
N ASN A 211 -31.53 -30.56 56.63
CA ASN A 211 -30.25 -31.26 56.86
C ASN A 211 -29.17 -31.38 55.76
N ASN A 212 -28.10 -30.59 55.97
CA ASN A 212 -26.72 -31.00 56.33
C ASN A 212 -25.75 -31.68 55.32
N THR A 213 -24.57 -31.06 55.21
CA THR A 213 -23.21 -31.65 55.38
C THR A 213 -22.40 -32.17 54.16
N GLU A 214 -21.31 -31.42 53.89
CA GLU A 214 -19.90 -31.76 53.56
C GLU A 214 -19.50 -32.83 52.50
N THR A 215 -18.80 -32.35 51.45
CA THR A 215 -17.44 -32.68 50.89
C THR A 215 -16.91 -34.15 50.85
N PRO A 216 -15.83 -34.51 50.10
CA PRO A 216 -15.33 -34.34 48.71
C PRO A 216 -14.93 -35.70 48.03
N GLU A 217 -14.01 -35.68 47.04
CA GLU A 217 -13.26 -36.78 46.38
C GLU A 217 -13.92 -37.35 45.09
N GLN A 218 -13.22 -37.72 44.01
CA GLN A 218 -11.85 -38.20 43.86
C GLN A 218 -11.40 -38.14 42.37
N SER A 219 -10.09 -38.04 42.19
CA SER A 219 -9.29 -38.13 40.96
C SER A 219 -9.67 -39.26 40.00
N THR A 220 -9.48 -39.06 38.69
CA THR A 220 -8.60 -39.95 37.91
C THR A 220 -8.03 -39.25 36.68
N GLU A 221 -6.73 -39.45 36.49
CA GLU A 221 -5.81 -38.95 35.48
C GLU A 221 -5.80 -39.88 34.24
N CYS A 222 -5.65 -39.34 33.03
CA CYS A 222 -5.18 -40.06 31.83
C CYS A 222 -4.36 -39.07 30.96
N PRO A 223 -3.08 -39.36 30.62
CA PRO A 223 -2.23 -38.45 29.85
C PRO A 223 -2.31 -38.62 28.33
N GLU A 224 -2.28 -37.45 27.68
CA GLU A 224 -1.78 -37.03 26.35
C GLU A 224 -1.96 -37.87 25.07
N CYS A 225 -2.54 -37.20 24.07
CA CYS A 225 -2.00 -37.11 22.70
C CYS A 225 -2.31 -35.70 22.14
N PRO A 226 -1.33 -34.79 21.97
CA PRO A 226 -1.60 -33.45 21.45
C PRO A 226 -1.67 -33.43 19.92
N LEU A 227 -2.89 -33.21 19.40
CA LEU A 227 -3.09 -32.55 18.11
C LEU A 227 -3.39 -31.08 18.40
N ASN A 228 -2.38 -30.21 18.29
CA ASN A 228 -2.63 -28.77 18.31
C ASN A 228 -2.32 -28.18 16.92
N SER A 229 -3.36 -28.11 16.11
CA SER A 229 -3.51 -27.02 15.15
C SER A 229 -4.38 -25.97 15.84
N ASN A 230 -3.83 -24.78 16.12
CA ASN A 230 -4.67 -23.62 16.35
C ASN A 230 -4.13 -22.40 15.62
N SER A 231 -4.95 -21.96 14.68
CA SER A 231 -4.99 -20.62 14.15
C SER A 231 -5.25 -19.59 15.25
N ASN A 232 -4.55 -18.46 15.11
CA ASN A 232 -4.98 -17.10 15.41
C ASN A 232 -5.20 -16.65 16.88
N SER A 233 -4.55 -15.51 17.14
CA SER A 233 -5.09 -14.34 17.86
C SER A 233 -4.70 -14.16 19.33
N LYS A 234 -3.79 -13.20 19.56
CA LYS A 234 -3.77 -12.17 20.63
C LYS A 234 -2.52 -11.31 20.35
N LYS A 235 -2.59 -10.01 20.03
CA LYS A 235 -3.12 -8.86 20.77
C LYS A 235 -2.42 -8.65 22.13
N ASN A 236 -1.82 -7.45 22.24
CA ASN A 236 -1.23 -6.73 23.38
C ASN A 236 0.25 -7.04 23.72
N GLU A 237 1.16 -6.06 23.60
CA GLU A 237 1.42 -4.94 24.54
C GLU A 237 1.75 -5.40 25.95
N HIS A 238 3.05 -5.45 26.30
CA HIS A 238 3.66 -4.65 27.38
C HIS A 238 5.15 -5.02 27.54
N GLN A 239 5.99 -4.00 27.35
CA GLN A 239 6.97 -3.55 28.34
C GLN A 239 7.96 -4.58 28.92
N GLN A 240 9.20 -4.56 28.41
CA GLN A 240 10.39 -4.24 29.20
C GLN A 240 11.54 -3.78 28.32
#